data_AF-A0AAE3TN54-F1
#
_entry.id   AF-A0AAE3TN54-F1
#
_cell.length_a   1.000
_cell.length_b   1.000
_cell.length_c   1.000
_cell.angle_alpha   90.00
_cell.angle_beta   90.00
_cell.angle_gamma   90.00
#
_symmetry.space_group_name_H-M   'P 1'
#
loop_
_entity.id
_entity.type
_entity.pdbx_description
1 polymer ?
#
loop_
_entity_poly.entity_id
_entity_poly.type
_entity_poly.pdbx_seq_one_letter_code
_entity_poly.pdbx_strand_id
1 'polypeptide(L)'
;MTFETRVRSKVLQVAQPGARWLATGWSGGYWRRDAVYNVTVPSGFDRTDLEPYVNERLADAGFDREGIPLLTGAEQANARGARLGPVEVVATAGLSNPATLPLEPRDEPGTEGAGSEEDPPVGTINVVAGTTRSLDDGALATLVSTVAEAKAATLVQSLGFTGTTSDAVVVGCDPDGDPATFAGSASTVGAAARACVREALQATLAAHYSDADPPESVADAPYGVVTDERARVFEVSDSSHD
;
A
#
# COMPACT_ATOMS: atom_id res chain seq x y z
N MET A 1 10.67 -4.75 18.47
CA MET A 1 9.36 -4.57 17.83
C MET A 1 9.06 -5.77 16.94
N THR A 2 7.90 -6.39 17.16
CA THR A 2 7.34 -7.48 16.36
C THR A 2 5.85 -7.26 16.34
N PHE A 3 5.24 -7.26 15.16
CA PHE A 3 3.82 -7.05 15.03
C PHE A 3 3.04 -8.20 15.67
N GLU A 4 1.95 -7.84 16.36
CA GLU A 4 0.88 -8.77 16.68
C GLU A 4 -0.23 -8.61 15.63
N THR A 5 -0.48 -9.67 14.84
CA THR A 5 -1.50 -9.64 13.79
C THR A 5 -2.73 -10.44 14.18
N ARG A 6 -3.92 -9.90 13.90
CA ARG A 6 -5.20 -10.58 14.16
C ARG A 6 -6.18 -10.28 13.04
N VAL A 7 -6.89 -11.29 12.54
CA VAL A 7 -7.97 -11.12 11.55
C VAL A 7 -9.30 -11.50 12.20
N ARG A 8 -10.29 -10.60 12.13
CA ARG A 8 -11.67 -10.82 12.61
C ARG A 8 -12.65 -10.12 11.70
N SER A 9 -13.75 -10.77 11.34
CA SER A 9 -14.85 -10.15 10.58
C SER A 9 -14.37 -9.36 9.35
N LYS A 10 -13.40 -9.89 8.59
CA LYS A 10 -12.73 -9.24 7.43
C LYS A 10 -11.97 -7.94 7.75
N VAL A 11 -11.49 -7.79 8.97
CA VAL A 11 -10.59 -6.72 9.41
C VAL A 11 -9.30 -7.34 9.92
N LEU A 12 -8.17 -6.91 9.36
CA LEU A 12 -6.84 -7.23 9.87
C LEU A 12 -6.38 -6.10 10.79
N GLN A 13 -6.00 -6.45 12.01
CA GLN A 13 -5.26 -5.59 12.93
C GLN A 13 -3.77 -5.94 12.85
N VAL A 14 -2.92 -4.94 12.68
CA VAL A 14 -1.48 -4.98 12.89
C VAL A 14 -1.18 -4.12 14.11
N ALA A 15 -1.04 -4.75 15.27
CA ALA A 15 -0.83 -4.05 16.53
C ALA A 15 0.66 -3.87 16.83
N GLN A 16 1.00 -2.63 17.22
CA GLN A 16 2.26 -2.29 17.87
C GLN A 16 2.00 -1.11 18.83
N PRO A 17 1.93 -1.36 20.14
CA PRO A 17 1.76 -0.30 21.14
C PRO A 17 2.86 0.75 21.08
N GLY A 18 2.48 2.02 21.20
CA GLY A 18 3.41 3.16 21.27
C GLY A 18 4.12 3.50 19.96
N ALA A 19 3.84 2.79 18.86
CA ALA A 19 4.48 3.06 17.59
C ALA A 19 4.13 4.45 17.02
N ARG A 20 5.11 5.01 16.34
CA ARG A 20 4.94 6.19 15.51
C ARG A 20 4.80 5.75 14.07
N TRP A 21 3.83 6.32 13.34
CA TRP A 21 3.50 5.93 11.98
C TRP A 21 3.46 7.11 11.03
N LEU A 22 3.63 6.82 9.75
CA LEU A 22 3.30 7.67 8.62
C LEU A 22 2.47 6.85 7.62
N ALA A 23 1.28 7.33 7.30
CA ALA A 23 0.33 6.66 6.41
C ALA A 23 0.09 7.48 5.12
N THR A 24 -0.19 6.78 4.03
CA THR A 24 -0.77 7.35 2.79
C THR A 24 -2.25 7.01 2.66
N GLY A 25 -2.94 7.58 1.68
CA GLY A 25 -4.37 7.38 1.45
C GLY A 25 -5.24 8.36 2.22
N TRP A 26 -6.55 8.05 2.33
CA TRP A 26 -7.55 8.95 2.92
C TRP A 26 -7.24 9.33 4.38
N SER A 27 -6.74 8.39 5.19
CA SER A 27 -6.32 8.62 6.58
C SER A 27 -4.83 8.99 6.71
N GLY A 28 -4.26 9.61 5.66
CA GLY A 28 -2.83 9.89 5.57
C GLY A 28 -2.31 10.85 6.64
N GLY A 29 -0.98 10.85 6.84
CA GLY A 29 -0.30 11.73 7.78
C GLY A 29 0.45 10.99 8.89
N TYR A 30 0.97 11.76 9.83
CA TYR A 30 1.74 11.25 10.97
C TYR A 30 0.85 10.90 12.16
N TRP A 31 1.11 9.75 12.77
CA TRP A 31 0.28 9.23 13.84
C TRP A 31 1.13 8.67 14.98
N ARG A 32 0.57 8.70 16.19
CA ARG A 32 0.99 7.87 17.33
C ARG A 32 -0.22 7.03 17.72
N ARG A 33 -0.20 5.74 17.37
CA ARG A 33 -1.33 4.82 17.53
C ARG A 33 -0.81 3.41 17.78
N ASP A 34 -1.62 2.61 18.45
CA ASP A 34 -1.23 1.27 18.87
C ASP A 34 -1.49 0.20 17.81
N ALA A 35 -2.15 0.55 16.71
CA ALA A 35 -2.48 -0.37 15.63
C ALA A 35 -2.67 0.33 14.27
N VAL A 36 -2.53 -0.48 13.22
CA VAL A 36 -3.06 -0.22 11.88
C VAL A 36 -4.17 -1.25 11.63
N TYR A 37 -5.28 -0.81 11.04
CA TYR A 37 -6.38 -1.68 10.64
C TYR A 37 -6.54 -1.68 9.14
N ASN A 38 -6.60 -2.85 8.53
CA ASN A 38 -6.93 -3.01 7.12
C ASN A 38 -8.34 -3.60 7.02
N VAL A 39 -9.29 -2.76 6.63
CA VAL A 39 -10.73 -3.05 6.62
C VAL A 39 -11.16 -3.43 5.21
N THR A 40 -11.59 -4.67 5.01
CA THR A 40 -12.14 -5.07 3.72
C THR A 40 -13.49 -4.39 3.48
N VAL A 41 -13.65 -3.78 2.30
CA VAL A 41 -14.91 -3.21 1.81
C VAL A 41 -15.62 -4.19 0.87
N PRO A 42 -16.96 -4.17 0.79
CA PRO A 42 -17.69 -4.97 -0.19
C PRO A 42 -17.43 -4.47 -1.63
N SER A 43 -17.75 -5.30 -2.62
CA SER A 43 -17.84 -4.85 -4.02
C SER A 43 -18.91 -3.75 -4.15
N GLY A 44 -18.69 -2.78 -5.04
CA GLY A 44 -19.59 -1.62 -5.20
C GLY A 44 -19.59 -0.66 -4.01
N PHE A 45 -18.50 -0.61 -3.24
CA PHE A 45 -18.41 0.32 -2.10
C PHE A 45 -18.36 1.78 -2.56
N ASP A 46 -19.40 2.54 -2.23
CA ASP A 46 -19.61 3.93 -2.64
C ASP A 46 -19.76 4.92 -1.46
N ARG A 47 -19.61 4.42 -0.21
CA ARG A 47 -19.70 5.26 0.98
C ARG A 47 -18.62 6.34 1.00
N THR A 48 -19.01 7.54 1.42
CA THR A 48 -18.13 8.70 1.55
C THR A 48 -17.88 9.08 3.01
N ASP A 49 -18.71 8.60 3.93
CA ASP A 49 -18.61 8.76 5.38
C ASP A 49 -17.70 7.68 6.00
N LEU A 50 -16.43 7.68 5.57
CA LEU A 50 -15.47 6.61 5.83
C LEU A 50 -15.11 6.43 7.31
N GLU A 51 -15.06 7.52 8.09
CA GLU A 51 -14.75 7.45 9.52
C GLU A 51 -15.86 6.72 10.32
N PRO A 52 -17.15 7.10 10.20
CA PRO A 52 -18.26 6.31 10.72
C PRO A 52 -18.23 4.84 10.28
N TYR A 53 -18.01 4.57 8.98
CA TYR A 53 -17.93 3.21 8.45
C TYR A 53 -16.87 2.38 9.16
N VAL A 54 -15.65 2.90 9.26
CA VAL A 54 -14.55 2.21 9.92
C VAL A 54 -14.90 1.91 11.38
N ASN A 55 -15.42 2.90 12.11
CA ASN A 55 -15.76 2.72 13.53
C ASN A 55 -16.81 1.62 13.73
N GLU A 56 -17.84 1.55 12.89
CA GLU A 56 -18.83 0.47 12.88
C GLU A 56 -18.15 -0.90 12.65
N ARG A 57 -17.28 -0.99 11.64
CA ARG A 57 -16.59 -2.24 11.29
C ARG A 57 -15.62 -2.72 12.38
N LEU A 58 -14.93 -1.80 13.05
CA LEU A 58 -14.03 -2.12 14.16
C LEU A 58 -14.82 -2.58 15.39
N ALA A 59 -15.93 -1.92 15.71
CA ALA A 59 -16.82 -2.32 16.80
C ALA A 59 -17.41 -3.71 16.56
N ASP A 60 -17.92 -3.98 15.35
CA ASP A 60 -18.47 -5.29 14.96
C ASP A 60 -17.42 -6.42 15.03
N ALA A 61 -16.15 -6.09 14.75
CA ALA A 61 -15.03 -7.03 14.84
C ALA A 61 -14.49 -7.21 16.29
N GLY A 62 -14.97 -6.41 17.24
CA GLY A 62 -14.52 -6.40 18.63
C GLY A 62 -13.08 -5.91 18.78
N PHE A 63 -12.71 -4.87 18.03
CA PHE A 63 -11.42 -4.20 18.15
C PHE A 63 -11.57 -2.87 18.91
N ASP A 64 -10.94 -2.80 20.09
CA ASP A 64 -11.10 -1.66 21.01
C ASP A 64 -9.90 -0.69 21.01
N ARG A 65 -8.83 -0.99 20.26
CA ARG A 65 -7.64 -0.13 20.22
C ARG A 65 -7.81 0.97 19.18
N GLU A 66 -7.39 2.19 19.52
CA GLU A 66 -7.23 3.24 18.52
C GLU A 66 -6.18 2.82 17.48
N GLY A 67 -6.48 3.07 16.21
CA GLY A 67 -5.59 2.72 15.13
C GLY A 67 -5.84 3.50 13.86
N ILE A 68 -4.94 3.32 12.90
CA ILE A 68 -4.97 3.99 11.60
C ILE A 68 -5.76 3.09 10.65
N PRO A 69 -6.88 3.54 10.07
CA PRO A 69 -7.68 2.70 9.20
C PRO A 69 -7.26 2.80 7.74
N LEU A 70 -7.08 1.65 7.11
CA LEU A 70 -6.99 1.47 5.68
C LEU A 70 -8.24 0.78 5.17
N LEU A 71 -8.64 1.09 3.94
CA LEU A 71 -9.68 0.37 3.21
C LEU A 71 -9.04 -0.48 2.13
N THR A 72 -9.63 -1.63 1.85
CA THR A 72 -9.14 -2.52 0.80
C THR A 72 -10.28 -3.36 0.23
N GLY A 73 -10.29 -3.64 -1.07
CA GLY A 73 -11.14 -4.71 -1.60
C GLY A 73 -10.46 -6.09 -1.55
N ALA A 74 -9.23 -6.19 -1.05
CA ALA A 74 -8.55 -7.47 -0.88
C ALA A 74 -9.07 -8.26 0.34
N GLU A 75 -9.05 -9.58 0.21
CA GLU A 75 -9.44 -10.50 1.28
C GLU A 75 -8.30 -10.68 2.31
N GLN A 76 -8.59 -10.42 3.59
CA GLN A 76 -7.59 -10.48 4.67
C GLN A 76 -6.99 -11.88 4.88
N ALA A 77 -7.69 -12.94 4.47
CA ALA A 77 -7.18 -14.32 4.55
C ALA A 77 -5.92 -14.54 3.69
N ASN A 78 -5.73 -13.71 2.66
CA ASN A 78 -4.58 -13.75 1.78
C ASN A 78 -3.43 -12.86 2.25
N ALA A 79 -3.58 -12.17 3.39
CA ALA A 79 -2.51 -11.37 3.97
C ALA A 79 -1.29 -12.24 4.27
N ARG A 80 -0.10 -11.75 3.91
CA ARG A 80 1.18 -12.41 4.20
C ARG A 80 2.16 -11.40 4.76
N GLY A 81 3.09 -11.89 5.56
CA GLY A 81 4.13 -11.06 6.15
C GLY A 81 5.53 -11.62 5.94
N ALA A 82 6.50 -10.74 6.03
CA ALA A 82 7.91 -11.04 5.92
C ALA A 82 8.71 -10.26 6.97
N ARG A 83 9.83 -10.83 7.42
CA ARG A 83 10.70 -10.25 8.44
C ARG A 83 12.16 -10.36 8.00
N LEU A 84 12.91 -9.27 8.15
CA LEU A 84 14.34 -9.23 7.89
C LEU A 84 15.00 -8.17 8.76
N GLY A 85 15.95 -8.59 9.61
CA GLY A 85 16.65 -7.69 10.52
C GLY A 85 15.66 -6.92 11.41
N PRO A 86 15.71 -5.57 11.45
CA PRO A 86 14.82 -4.78 12.27
C PRO A 86 13.43 -4.57 11.64
N VAL A 87 13.17 -5.06 10.42
CA VAL A 87 11.96 -4.74 9.64
C VAL A 87 10.99 -5.92 9.58
N GLU A 88 9.71 -5.61 9.73
CA GLU A 88 8.58 -6.51 9.49
C GLU A 88 7.58 -5.83 8.53
N VAL A 89 7.03 -6.60 7.59
CA VAL A 89 6.03 -6.13 6.61
C VAL A 89 4.85 -7.07 6.61
N VAL A 90 3.64 -6.54 6.48
CA VAL A 90 2.41 -7.26 6.16
C VAL A 90 1.79 -6.63 4.92
N ALA A 91 1.42 -7.46 3.94
CA ALA A 91 0.81 -7.01 2.70
C ALA A 91 -0.50 -7.76 2.43
N THR A 92 -1.42 -7.06 1.75
CA THR A 92 -2.61 -7.63 1.10
C THR A 92 -2.64 -7.14 -0.33
N ALA A 93 -3.11 -7.98 -1.26
CA ALA A 93 -3.23 -7.61 -2.67
C ALA A 93 -4.50 -8.19 -3.30
N GLY A 94 -5.12 -7.38 -4.16
CA GLY A 94 -6.10 -7.76 -5.18
C GLY A 94 -5.90 -6.85 -6.40
N LEU A 95 -5.95 -7.42 -7.61
CA LEU A 95 -5.47 -6.74 -8.84
C LEU A 95 -6.57 -6.51 -9.89
N SER A 96 -7.82 -6.26 -9.49
CA SER A 96 -8.93 -6.10 -10.45
C SER A 96 -8.88 -4.81 -11.27
N ASN A 97 -8.14 -3.79 -10.83
CA ASN A 97 -8.01 -2.48 -11.48
C ASN A 97 -6.53 -1.99 -11.48
N PRO A 98 -5.62 -2.71 -12.14
CA PRO A 98 -4.21 -2.33 -12.19
C PRO A 98 -4.04 -0.99 -12.92
N ALA A 99 -3.07 -0.20 -12.46
CA ALA A 99 -2.76 1.10 -13.02
C ALA A 99 -1.40 1.06 -13.74
N THR A 100 -1.31 1.67 -14.92
CA THR A 100 -0.06 1.80 -15.69
C THR A 100 0.23 3.22 -16.13
N LEU A 101 1.52 3.52 -16.27
CA LEU A 101 2.08 4.78 -16.72
C LEU A 101 2.96 4.53 -17.96
N PRO A 102 2.39 4.56 -19.19
CA PRO A 102 3.15 4.30 -20.40
C PRO A 102 4.18 5.40 -20.67
N LEU A 103 5.37 5.00 -21.14
CA LEU A 103 6.42 5.95 -21.57
C LEU A 103 6.05 6.67 -22.86
N GLU A 104 5.27 6.02 -23.71
CA GLU A 104 4.70 6.58 -24.93
C GLU A 104 3.17 6.61 -24.79
N PRO A 105 2.61 7.73 -24.31
CA PRO A 105 1.18 7.92 -24.28
C PRO A 105 0.55 7.85 -25.67
N ARG A 106 -0.67 7.32 -25.77
CA ARG A 106 -1.40 7.23 -27.04
C ARG A 106 -1.72 8.63 -27.56
N ASP A 107 -1.72 8.79 -28.88
CA ASP A 107 -2.01 10.09 -29.52
C ASP A 107 -3.52 10.38 -29.61
N GLU A 108 -4.36 9.36 -29.52
CA GLU A 108 -5.82 9.50 -29.40
C GLU A 108 -6.26 9.11 -27.98
N PRO A 109 -7.23 9.83 -27.37
CA PRO A 109 -7.75 9.48 -26.06
C PRO A 109 -8.22 8.02 -26.09
N GLY A 110 -7.64 7.20 -25.20
CA GLY A 110 -8.04 5.82 -25.07
C GLY A 110 -9.56 5.73 -24.87
N THR A 111 -10.21 4.84 -25.60
CA THR A 111 -11.54 4.36 -25.20
C THR A 111 -11.38 3.87 -23.76
N GLU A 112 -12.09 4.49 -22.82
CA GLU A 112 -12.28 3.93 -21.48
C GLU A 112 -12.54 2.44 -21.68
N GLY A 113 -11.74 1.57 -21.05
CA GLY A 113 -11.91 0.13 -21.17
C GLY A 113 -13.38 -0.18 -21.00
N ALA A 114 -13.96 -0.94 -21.94
CA ALA A 114 -15.39 -1.24 -21.96
C ALA A 114 -15.78 -2.01 -20.69
N GLY A 115 -15.99 -1.27 -19.60
CA GLY A 115 -16.49 -1.78 -18.34
C GLY A 115 -17.94 -2.15 -18.55
N SER A 116 -18.29 -3.39 -18.19
CA SER A 116 -19.67 -3.76 -17.92
C SER A 116 -20.31 -2.76 -16.95
N GLU A 117 -21.64 -2.58 -17.04
CA GLU A 117 -22.48 -1.76 -16.13
C GLU A 117 -22.43 -2.20 -14.64
N GLU A 118 -21.53 -3.11 -14.26
CA GLU A 118 -21.32 -3.58 -12.89
C GLU A 118 -20.15 -2.84 -12.25
N ASP A 119 -20.39 -2.33 -11.02
CA ASP A 119 -19.37 -1.63 -10.24
C ASP A 119 -18.11 -2.49 -10.08
N PRO A 120 -16.92 -1.96 -10.39
CA PRO A 120 -15.69 -2.72 -10.29
C PRO A 120 -15.43 -3.24 -8.89
N PRO A 121 -14.99 -4.51 -8.72
CA PRO A 121 -14.37 -4.92 -7.49
C PRO A 121 -13.11 -4.07 -7.27
N VAL A 122 -12.96 -3.51 -6.07
CA VAL A 122 -11.87 -2.59 -5.74
C VAL A 122 -10.58 -3.39 -5.57
N GLY A 123 -9.72 -3.39 -6.59
CA GLY A 123 -8.37 -3.92 -6.44
C GLY A 123 -7.59 -2.95 -5.58
N THR A 124 -6.86 -3.48 -4.60
CA THR A 124 -6.09 -2.69 -3.66
C THR A 124 -4.89 -3.49 -3.19
N ILE A 125 -3.73 -2.84 -3.13
CA ILE A 125 -2.53 -3.35 -2.48
C ILE A 125 -2.19 -2.44 -1.31
N ASN A 126 -2.40 -2.96 -0.10
CA ASN A 126 -2.03 -2.27 1.14
C ASN A 126 -0.81 -2.93 1.77
N VAL A 127 0.18 -2.10 2.12
CA VAL A 127 1.44 -2.53 2.74
C VAL A 127 1.64 -1.83 4.07
N VAL A 128 1.76 -2.59 5.15
CA VAL A 128 2.11 -2.10 6.49
C VAL A 128 3.53 -2.56 6.81
N ALA A 129 4.47 -1.63 6.92
CA ALA A 129 5.86 -1.91 7.26
C ALA A 129 6.21 -1.30 8.62
N GLY A 130 6.99 -2.00 9.44
CA GLY A 130 7.43 -1.52 10.75
C GLY A 130 8.90 -1.81 10.96
N THR A 131 9.59 -0.93 11.68
CA THR A 131 10.98 -1.15 12.09
C THR A 131 11.14 -1.01 13.59
N THR A 132 12.03 -1.82 14.17
CA THR A 132 12.45 -1.70 15.58
C THR A 132 13.35 -0.50 15.85
N ARG A 133 13.72 0.28 14.83
CA ARG A 133 14.54 1.49 14.95
C ARG A 133 13.66 2.70 15.20
N SER A 134 14.22 3.73 15.83
CA SER A 134 13.60 5.05 15.92
C SER A 134 13.95 5.89 14.69
N LEU A 135 12.93 6.47 14.06
CA LEU A 135 13.04 7.25 12.83
C LEU A 135 12.46 8.66 13.06
N ASP A 136 13.18 9.67 12.57
CA ASP A 136 12.63 11.01 12.45
C ASP A 136 11.64 11.11 11.27
N ASP A 137 11.04 12.29 11.10
CA ASP A 137 10.02 12.56 10.08
C ASP A 137 10.57 12.33 8.66
N GLY A 138 11.80 12.79 8.41
CA GLY A 138 12.45 12.64 7.11
C GLY A 138 12.76 11.18 6.79
N ALA A 139 13.20 10.40 7.77
CA ALA A 139 13.48 8.99 7.63
C ALA A 139 12.18 8.17 7.47
N LEU A 140 11.10 8.50 8.19
CA LEU A 140 9.78 7.89 7.97
C LEU A 140 9.25 8.17 6.55
N ALA A 141 9.32 9.43 6.10
CA ALA A 141 8.92 9.80 4.75
C ALA A 141 9.76 9.07 3.69
N THR A 142 11.07 8.96 3.91
CA THR A 142 11.98 8.19 3.05
C THR A 142 11.60 6.70 3.02
N LEU A 143 11.18 6.14 4.15
CA LEU A 143 10.75 4.74 4.23
C LEU A 143 9.46 4.50 3.45
N VAL A 144 8.48 5.42 3.49
CA VAL A 144 7.28 5.35 2.63
C VAL A 144 7.68 5.24 1.17
N SER A 145 8.54 6.15 0.69
CA SER A 145 9.02 6.12 -0.71
C SER A 145 9.74 4.82 -1.04
N THR A 146 10.57 4.32 -0.13
CA THR A 146 11.32 3.06 -0.31
C THR A 146 10.39 1.84 -0.39
N VAL A 147 9.34 1.80 0.43
CA VAL A 147 8.33 0.74 0.41
C VAL A 147 7.48 0.81 -0.86
N ALA A 148 7.06 2.01 -1.27
CA ALA A 148 6.31 2.22 -2.51
C ALA A 148 7.13 1.82 -3.76
N GLU A 149 8.41 2.19 -3.81
CA GLU A 149 9.35 1.76 -4.86
C GLU A 149 9.48 0.23 -4.90
N ALA A 150 9.67 -0.41 -3.73
CA ALA A 150 9.80 -1.87 -3.67
C ALA A 150 8.55 -2.60 -4.16
N LYS A 151 7.36 -2.10 -3.79
CA LYS A 151 6.07 -2.61 -4.26
C LYS A 151 6.00 -2.50 -5.79
N ALA A 152 6.21 -1.30 -6.33
CA ALA A 152 6.15 -1.06 -7.76
C ALA A 152 7.19 -1.90 -8.53
N ALA A 153 8.43 -1.96 -8.06
CA ALA A 153 9.48 -2.76 -8.69
C ALA A 153 9.16 -4.26 -8.69
N THR A 154 8.53 -4.76 -7.63
CA THR A 154 8.09 -6.17 -7.55
C THR A 154 6.97 -6.45 -8.55
N LEU A 155 5.97 -5.56 -8.63
CA LEU A 155 4.84 -5.72 -9.55
C LEU A 155 5.26 -5.57 -11.01
N VAL A 156 6.09 -4.58 -11.34
CA VAL A 156 6.56 -4.37 -12.72
C VAL A 156 7.35 -5.58 -13.22
N GLN A 157 8.24 -6.12 -12.39
CA GLN A 157 9.04 -7.30 -12.75
C GLN A 157 8.20 -8.58 -12.86
N SER A 158 7.04 -8.66 -12.19
CA SER A 158 6.23 -9.87 -12.16
C SER A 158 5.03 -9.82 -13.11
N LEU A 159 4.46 -8.64 -13.33
CA LEU A 159 3.13 -8.43 -13.95
C LEU A 159 3.08 -7.20 -14.89
N GLY A 160 4.16 -6.40 -14.99
CA GLY A 160 4.24 -5.30 -15.95
C GLY A 160 3.50 -4.00 -15.58
N PHE A 161 2.99 -3.86 -14.35
CA PHE A 161 2.34 -2.63 -13.85
C PHE A 161 2.81 -2.27 -12.43
N THR A 162 2.51 -1.06 -11.96
CA THR A 162 3.11 -0.48 -10.73
C THR A 162 2.26 -0.63 -9.47
N GLY A 163 0.98 -0.97 -9.62
CA GLY A 163 0.02 -1.04 -8.53
C GLY A 163 -1.42 -1.05 -9.03
N THR A 164 -2.35 -0.75 -8.12
CA THR A 164 -3.75 -0.44 -8.43
C THR A 164 -4.03 1.04 -8.18
N THR A 165 -5.26 1.50 -8.43
CA THR A 165 -5.64 2.89 -8.23
C THR A 165 -5.78 3.30 -6.77
N SER A 166 -5.89 2.35 -5.84
CA SER A 166 -6.27 2.61 -4.45
C SER A 166 -5.22 2.17 -3.41
N ASP A 167 -4.02 1.81 -3.86
CA ASP A 167 -2.96 1.29 -3.00
C ASP A 167 -2.58 2.25 -1.85
N ALA A 168 -2.34 1.70 -0.66
CA ALA A 168 -1.85 2.45 0.48
C ALA A 168 -0.59 1.85 1.12
N VAL A 169 0.24 2.72 1.69
CA VAL A 169 1.45 2.37 2.44
C VAL A 169 1.37 3.00 3.82
N VAL A 170 1.62 2.19 4.85
CA VAL A 170 1.80 2.65 6.23
C VAL A 170 3.16 2.17 6.71
N VAL A 171 4.00 3.09 7.16
CA VAL A 171 5.30 2.75 7.74
C VAL A 171 5.34 3.18 9.20
N GLY A 172 5.93 2.34 10.05
CA GLY A 172 6.01 2.55 11.49
C GLY A 172 7.41 2.38 12.05
N CYS A 173 7.68 3.07 13.14
CA CYS A 173 8.92 2.95 13.88
C CYS A 173 8.66 2.86 15.38
N ASP A 174 9.59 2.22 16.08
CA ASP A 174 9.64 2.20 17.54
C ASP A 174 10.29 3.51 18.03
N PRO A 175 9.55 4.47 18.62
CA PRO A 175 10.12 5.75 19.02
C PRO A 175 11.22 5.61 20.09
N ASP A 176 11.19 4.52 20.88
CA ASP A 176 12.15 4.21 21.94
C ASP A 176 13.27 3.27 21.44
N GLY A 177 13.24 2.88 20.17
CA GLY A 177 14.27 2.06 19.55
C GLY A 177 15.57 2.81 19.28
N ASP A 178 16.63 2.06 18.98
CA ASP A 178 17.91 2.64 18.53
C ASP A 178 17.69 3.54 17.29
N PRO A 179 18.24 4.77 17.25
CA PRO A 179 18.07 5.67 16.12
C PRO A 179 18.64 5.11 14.81
N ALA A 180 17.92 5.33 13.71
CA ALA A 180 18.44 5.14 12.36
C ALA A 180 18.20 6.41 11.52
N THR A 181 19.28 7.06 11.10
CA THR A 181 19.21 8.33 10.34
C THR A 181 18.69 8.15 8.92
N PHE A 182 18.89 6.97 8.32
CA PHE A 182 18.56 6.72 6.92
C PHE A 182 17.64 5.51 6.78
N ALA A 183 16.66 5.65 5.89
CA ALA A 183 15.73 4.58 5.52
C ALA A 183 15.67 4.33 4.00
N GLY A 184 16.58 4.94 3.23
CA GLY A 184 16.69 4.74 1.78
C GLY A 184 17.24 3.36 1.41
N SER A 185 17.18 3.01 0.12
CA SER A 185 17.47 1.67 -0.40
C SER A 185 18.83 1.06 -0.02
N ALA A 186 19.85 1.89 0.21
CA ALA A 186 21.20 1.45 0.62
C ALA A 186 21.40 1.35 2.15
N SER A 187 20.43 1.80 2.95
CA SER A 187 20.47 1.70 4.40
C SER A 187 20.03 0.32 4.89
N THR A 188 20.42 -0.06 6.11
CA THR A 188 19.97 -1.32 6.72
C THR A 188 18.45 -1.44 6.79
N VAL A 189 17.75 -0.36 7.19
CA VAL A 189 16.27 -0.34 7.28
C VAL A 189 15.66 -0.42 5.89
N GLY A 190 16.12 0.42 4.95
CA GLY A 190 15.55 0.45 3.61
C GLY A 190 15.80 -0.82 2.81
N ALA A 191 17.02 -1.39 2.85
CA ALA A 191 17.33 -2.65 2.18
C ALA A 191 16.47 -3.81 2.72
N ALA A 192 16.31 -3.86 4.05
CA ALA A 192 15.45 -4.86 4.68
C ALA A 192 13.97 -4.68 4.30
N ALA A 193 13.47 -3.44 4.30
CA ALA A 193 12.11 -3.14 3.89
C ALA A 193 11.83 -3.56 2.44
N ARG A 194 12.74 -3.25 1.50
CA ARG A 194 12.59 -3.64 0.09
C ARG A 194 12.47 -5.16 -0.08
N ALA A 195 13.32 -5.92 0.61
CA ALA A 195 13.26 -7.38 0.58
C ALA A 195 11.95 -7.89 1.21
N CYS A 196 11.57 -7.42 2.39
CA CYS A 196 10.33 -7.83 3.04
C CYS A 196 9.08 -7.50 2.20
N VAL A 197 9.03 -6.34 1.55
CA VAL A 197 7.93 -5.98 0.65
C VAL A 197 7.83 -6.96 -0.51
N ARG A 198 8.95 -7.28 -1.16
CA ARG A 198 8.97 -8.27 -2.25
C ARG A 198 8.43 -9.62 -1.79
N GLU A 199 8.96 -10.18 -0.70
CA GLU A 199 8.55 -11.51 -0.21
C GLU A 199 7.09 -11.53 0.23
N ALA A 200 6.65 -10.52 1.00
CA ALA A 200 5.27 -10.44 1.47
C ALA A 200 4.28 -10.28 0.30
N LEU A 201 4.64 -9.45 -0.69
CA LEU A 201 3.79 -9.20 -1.86
C LEU A 201 3.69 -10.43 -2.76
N GLN A 202 4.80 -11.11 -3.05
CA GLN A 202 4.79 -12.36 -3.81
C GLN A 202 3.98 -13.44 -3.10
N ALA A 203 4.12 -13.56 -1.77
CA ALA A 203 3.37 -14.53 -0.99
C ALA A 203 1.86 -14.23 -0.95
N THR A 204 1.45 -12.97 -0.81
CA THR A 204 0.00 -12.61 -0.82
C THR A 204 -0.61 -12.83 -2.20
N LEU A 205 0.12 -12.52 -3.29
CA LEU A 205 -0.34 -12.79 -4.64
C LEU A 205 -0.50 -14.30 -4.89
N ALA A 206 0.50 -15.11 -4.51
CA ALA A 206 0.39 -16.57 -4.63
C ALA A 206 -0.77 -17.16 -3.81
N ALA A 207 -1.10 -16.56 -2.66
CA ALA A 207 -2.26 -16.96 -1.88
C ALA A 207 -3.58 -16.57 -2.56
N HIS A 208 -3.66 -15.33 -3.08
CA HIS A 208 -4.86 -14.80 -3.72
C HIS A 208 -5.18 -15.52 -5.05
N TYR A 209 -4.15 -15.83 -5.83
CA TYR A 209 -4.22 -16.48 -7.13
C TYR A 209 -3.85 -17.97 -7.03
N SER A 210 -4.26 -18.63 -5.94
CA SER A 210 -4.01 -20.07 -5.77
C SER A 210 -4.88 -20.94 -6.67
N ASP A 211 -6.09 -20.46 -7.00
CA ASP A 211 -7.09 -21.15 -7.83
C ASP A 211 -7.42 -20.40 -9.14
N ALA A 212 -6.71 -19.32 -9.46
CA ALA A 212 -6.92 -18.48 -10.65
C ALA A 212 -5.62 -17.81 -11.08
N ASP A 213 -5.49 -17.43 -12.36
CA ASP A 213 -4.33 -16.69 -12.84
C ASP A 213 -4.45 -15.18 -12.56
N PRO A 214 -3.35 -14.48 -12.22
CA PRO A 214 -3.33 -13.02 -12.15
C PRO A 214 -3.49 -12.41 -13.56
N PRO A 215 -3.95 -11.14 -13.67
CA PRO A 215 -4.04 -10.47 -14.97
C PRO A 215 -2.67 -10.37 -15.64
N GLU A 216 -2.59 -10.72 -16.94
CA GLU A 216 -1.35 -10.69 -17.72
C GLU A 216 -0.94 -9.27 -18.13
N SER A 217 -1.90 -8.34 -18.22
CA SER A 217 -1.66 -6.93 -18.49
C SER A 217 -2.77 -6.03 -17.94
N VAL A 218 -2.56 -4.71 -18.01
CA VAL A 218 -3.63 -3.74 -17.70
C VAL A 218 -4.78 -3.82 -18.69
N ALA A 219 -4.52 -4.18 -19.96
CA ALA A 219 -5.56 -4.32 -20.97
C ALA A 219 -6.42 -5.57 -20.76
N ASP A 220 -5.85 -6.61 -20.14
CA ASP A 220 -6.55 -7.85 -19.81
C ASP A 220 -7.27 -7.79 -18.46
N ALA A 221 -7.02 -6.71 -17.69
CA ALA A 221 -7.70 -6.50 -16.43
C ALA A 221 -9.09 -5.89 -16.66
N PRO A 222 -10.12 -6.37 -15.92
CA PRO A 222 -11.49 -5.90 -16.13
C PRO A 222 -11.70 -4.39 -16.00
N TYR A 223 -10.86 -3.69 -15.20
CA TYR A 223 -10.99 -2.26 -14.93
C TYR A 223 -9.63 -1.53 -14.88
N GLY A 224 -8.73 -1.85 -15.80
CA GLY A 224 -7.40 -1.22 -15.88
C GLY A 224 -7.45 0.30 -16.09
N VAL A 225 -6.56 1.03 -15.42
CA VAL A 225 -6.40 2.49 -15.57
C VAL A 225 -5.07 2.82 -16.25
N VAL A 226 -5.12 3.70 -17.24
CA VAL A 226 -3.95 4.17 -18.00
C VAL A 226 -3.85 5.68 -17.85
N THR A 227 -2.69 6.20 -17.46
CA THR A 227 -2.39 7.64 -17.50
C THR A 227 -1.65 7.98 -18.79
N ASP A 228 -2.37 8.37 -19.84
CA ASP A 228 -1.83 8.73 -21.16
C ASP A 228 -1.85 10.24 -21.45
N GLU A 229 -2.07 11.08 -20.44
CA GLU A 229 -1.90 12.53 -20.60
C GLU A 229 -0.43 12.93 -20.73
N ARG A 230 -0.14 13.84 -21.67
CA ARG A 230 1.20 14.41 -21.87
C ARG A 230 1.36 15.73 -21.12
N ALA A 231 2.20 15.73 -20.09
CA ALA A 231 2.62 16.96 -19.41
C ALA A 231 3.59 17.78 -20.29
N ARG A 232 3.47 19.10 -20.25
CA ARG A 232 4.44 20.01 -20.89
C ARG A 232 5.73 20.03 -20.07
N VAL A 233 6.84 19.60 -20.68
CA VAL A 233 8.18 19.77 -20.11
C VAL A 233 8.60 21.24 -20.26
N PHE A 234 9.16 21.81 -19.21
CA PHE A 234 9.74 23.15 -19.20
C PHE A 234 11.17 23.09 -18.67
N GLU A 235 12.04 23.97 -19.19
CA GLU A 235 13.38 24.16 -18.63
C GLU A 235 13.26 24.89 -17.29
N VAL A 236 13.92 24.36 -16.26
CA VAL A 236 14.08 25.07 -14.98
C VAL A 236 15.17 26.12 -15.19
N SER A 237 14.78 27.38 -15.42
CA SER A 237 15.74 28.47 -15.58
C SER A 237 16.52 28.70 -14.28
N ASP A 238 17.84 28.79 -14.38
CA ASP A 238 18.67 29.28 -13.28
C ASP A 238 18.40 30.77 -13.15
N SER A 239 17.70 31.20 -12.09
CA SER A 239 17.58 32.63 -11.79
C SER A 239 18.92 33.09 -11.23
N SER A 240 19.87 33.38 -12.13
CA SER A 240 21.01 34.22 -11.80
C SER A 240 20.45 35.56 -11.32
N HIS A 241 20.49 35.77 -10.01
CA HIS A 241 20.25 37.07 -9.40
C HIS A 241 21.40 37.98 -9.82
N ASP A 242 21.12 38.90 -10.75
CA ASP A 242 21.92 40.12 -10.93
C ASP A 242 21.70 41.06 -9.72
#